data_AF-A0A0A0HPT1-F1
#
_entry.id   AF-A0A0A0HPT1-F1
#
_cell.length_a   1.000
_cell.length_b   1.000
_cell.length_c   1.000
_cell.angle_alpha   90.00
_cell.angle_beta   90.00
_cell.angle_gamma   90.00
#
_symmetry.space_group_name_H-M   'P 1'
#
loop_
_entity.id
_entity.type
_entity.pdbx_description
1 polymer ?
#
loop_
_entity_poly.entity_id
_entity_poly.type
_entity_poly.pdbx_seq_one_letter_code
_entity_poly.pdbx_strand_id
1 'polypeptide(L)'
;MRGAVSVAVMLVLGALAETEETPADTWTLRKCALYAQATEDALAALGQEGLSPRFLEENKAFIRSGCVAPARICAQTAQDYALADLLTMMTMNEGMASTFVPFGCQN
;
A
#
# COMPACT_ATOMS: atom_id res chain seq x y z
N MET A 1 -38.16 -48.24 -30.19
CA MET A 1 -39.27 -47.80 -29.33
C MET A 1 -38.70 -46.96 -28.20
N ARG A 2 -39.05 -45.67 -28.19
CA ARG A 2 -39.25 -44.77 -27.03
C ARG A 2 -38.33 -44.92 -25.80
N GLY A 3 -37.56 -43.86 -25.55
CA GLY A 3 -37.55 -43.23 -24.23
C GLY A 3 -36.19 -43.09 -23.58
N ALA A 4 -35.76 -41.83 -23.38
CA ALA A 4 -35.32 -41.32 -22.07
C ALA A 4 -35.08 -39.81 -22.22
N VAL A 5 -36.03 -39.02 -21.71
CA VAL A 5 -35.82 -37.60 -21.43
C VAL A 5 -34.87 -37.53 -20.24
N SER A 6 -33.69 -36.95 -20.42
CA SER A 6 -32.79 -36.61 -19.31
C SER A 6 -32.88 -35.12 -19.02
N VAL A 7 -33.43 -34.80 -17.87
CA VAL A 7 -33.41 -33.46 -17.26
C VAL A 7 -32.00 -33.27 -16.68
N ALA A 8 -31.20 -32.39 -17.28
CA ALA A 8 -29.91 -32.01 -16.72
C ALA A 8 -30.12 -30.84 -15.73
N VAL A 9 -29.84 -31.13 -14.46
CA VAL A 9 -29.91 -30.22 -13.31
C VAL A 9 -28.79 -29.17 -13.40
N MET A 10 -29.13 -27.92 -13.10
CA MET A 10 -28.21 -26.78 -13.05
C MET A 10 -27.14 -26.98 -11.96
N LEU A 11 -25.87 -26.70 -12.31
CA LEU A 11 -24.79 -26.44 -11.37
C LEU A 11 -24.25 -25.03 -11.65
N VAL A 12 -24.76 -24.07 -10.88
CA VAL A 12 -24.19 -22.71 -10.82
C VAL A 12 -22.92 -22.81 -9.97
N LEU A 13 -21.76 -22.85 -10.63
CA LEU A 13 -20.47 -22.68 -9.98
C LEU A 13 -20.32 -21.20 -9.59
N GLY A 14 -20.69 -20.88 -8.35
CA GLY A 14 -20.26 -19.64 -7.72
C GLY A 14 -18.74 -19.70 -7.52
N ALA A 15 -17.98 -18.93 -8.30
CA ALA A 15 -16.57 -18.72 -8.04
C ALA A 15 -16.44 -17.91 -6.74
N LEU A 16 -16.02 -18.57 -5.67
CA LEU A 16 -15.39 -17.89 -4.55
C LEU A 16 -14.05 -17.38 -5.09
N ALA A 17 -13.97 -16.07 -5.34
CA ALA A 17 -12.71 -15.42 -5.60
C ALA A 17 -11.92 -15.42 -4.28
N GLU A 18 -11.11 -16.45 -4.08
CA GLU A 18 -10.05 -16.43 -3.08
C GLU A 18 -9.03 -15.41 -3.56
N THR A 19 -8.95 -14.27 -2.88
CA THR A 19 -7.80 -13.36 -3.03
C THR A 19 -6.56 -14.10 -2.54
N GLU A 20 -5.85 -14.76 -3.47
CA GLU A 20 -4.54 -15.34 -3.19
C GLU A 20 -3.56 -14.21 -2.85
N GLU A 21 -3.26 -14.06 -1.55
CA GLU A 21 -2.11 -13.27 -1.09
C GLU A 21 -0.84 -13.95 -1.58
N THR A 22 -0.39 -13.57 -2.78
CA THR A 22 0.90 -14.05 -3.31
C THR A 22 2.00 -13.60 -2.35
N PRO A 23 2.85 -14.51 -1.85
CA PRO A 23 3.96 -14.14 -0.98
C PRO A 23 4.79 -13.03 -1.63
N ALA A 24 4.98 -11.93 -0.91
CA ALA A 24 5.79 -10.81 -1.41
C ALA A 24 7.19 -11.32 -1.77
N ASP A 25 7.68 -10.95 -2.95
CA ASP A 25 9.06 -11.28 -3.33
C ASP A 25 10.06 -10.59 -2.38
N THR A 26 11.28 -11.14 -2.32
CA THR A 26 12.35 -10.62 -1.44
C THR A 26 12.61 -9.14 -1.66
N TRP A 27 12.44 -8.67 -2.90
CA TRP A 27 12.62 -7.27 -3.25
C TRP A 27 11.53 -6.37 -2.67
N THR A 28 10.26 -6.79 -2.69
CA THR A 28 9.13 -6.07 -2.11
C THR A 28 9.28 -5.95 -0.60
N LEU A 29 9.69 -7.04 0.07
CA LEU A 29 10.02 -7.01 1.49
C LEU A 29 11.17 -6.03 1.78
N ARG A 30 12.22 -6.04 0.96
CA ARG A 30 13.36 -5.12 1.10
C ARG A 30 12.95 -3.66 0.94
N LYS A 31 12.13 -3.33 -0.07
CA LYS A 31 11.61 -1.98 -0.30
C LYS A 31 10.79 -1.47 0.89
N CYS A 32 9.94 -2.31 1.47
CA CYS A 32 9.16 -1.90 2.63
C CYS A 32 10.03 -1.65 3.86
N ALA A 33 11.05 -2.49 4.10
CA ALA A 33 12.02 -2.26 5.16
C ALA A 33 12.81 -0.95 4.98
N LEU A 34 13.23 -0.64 3.75
CA LEU A 34 13.88 0.63 3.40
C LEU A 34 12.97 1.83 3.65
N TYR A 35 11.69 1.73 3.26
CA TYR A 35 10.71 2.79 3.48
C TYR A 35 10.39 3.00 4.96
N ALA A 36 10.30 1.93 5.75
CA ALA A 36 10.12 2.02 7.21
C ALA A 36 11.31 2.76 7.85
N GLN A 37 12.54 2.39 7.49
CA GLN A 37 13.74 3.09 7.97
C GLN A 37 13.75 4.56 7.54
N ALA A 38 13.45 4.84 6.27
CA ALA A 38 13.38 6.22 5.77
C ALA A 38 12.33 7.06 6.52
N THR A 39 11.22 6.44 6.95
CA THR A 39 10.21 7.12 7.78
C THR A 39 10.77 7.50 9.15
N GLU A 40 11.47 6.58 9.81
CA GLU A 40 12.10 6.87 11.11
C GLU A 40 13.15 7.98 10.99
N ASP A 41 14.01 7.89 9.99
CA ASP A 41 15.08 8.86 9.73
C ASP A 41 14.51 10.24 9.36
N ALA A 42 13.48 10.30 8.51
CA ALA A 42 12.83 11.54 8.12
C ALA A 42 12.13 12.21 9.31
N LEU A 43 11.47 11.44 10.17
CA LEU A 43 10.84 11.95 11.40
C LEU A 43 11.87 12.46 12.41
N ALA A 44 13.02 11.79 12.51
CA ALA A 44 14.13 12.25 13.35
C ALA A 44 14.73 13.57 12.83
N ALA A 45 14.79 13.75 11.50
CA ALA A 45 15.35 14.95 10.87
C ALA A 45 14.38 16.15 10.89
N LEU A 46 13.10 15.94 10.58
CA LEU A 46 12.11 17.01 10.43
C LEU A 46 11.39 17.36 11.73
N GLY A 47 11.31 16.43 12.67
CA GLY A 47 10.43 16.52 13.82
C GLY A 47 8.95 16.26 13.47
N GLN A 48 8.14 16.07 14.51
CA GLN A 48 6.72 15.71 14.38
C GLN A 48 5.76 16.89 14.59
N GLU A 49 6.26 18.06 14.98
CA GLU A 49 5.43 19.24 15.23
C GLU A 49 4.75 19.69 13.93
N GLY A 50 3.43 19.82 13.95
CA GLY A 50 2.64 20.24 12.79
C GLY A 50 2.25 19.10 11.83
N LEU A 51 2.69 17.86 12.07
CA LEU A 51 2.19 16.70 11.31
C LEU A 51 0.74 16.40 11.67
N SER A 52 -0.06 16.10 10.65
CA SER A 52 -1.41 15.59 10.83
C SER A 52 -1.37 14.20 11.47
N PRO A 53 -2.10 13.96 12.58
CA PRO A 53 -2.19 12.63 13.17
C PRO A 53 -2.71 11.59 12.18
N ARG A 54 -3.64 11.99 11.30
CA ARG A 54 -4.20 11.12 10.26
C ARG A 54 -3.13 10.71 9.25
N PHE A 55 -2.32 11.67 8.78
CA PHE A 55 -1.24 11.42 7.83
C PHE A 55 -0.24 10.39 8.38
N LEU A 56 0.18 10.58 9.64
CA LEU A 56 1.08 9.66 10.33
C LEU A 56 0.48 8.26 10.50
N GLU A 57 -0.78 8.15 10.93
CA GLU A 57 -1.40 6.85 11.15
C GLU A 57 -1.66 6.09 9.85
N GLU A 58 -2.03 6.78 8.77
CA GLU A 58 -2.16 6.18 7.44
C GLU A 58 -0.78 5.69 6.93
N ASN A 59 0.29 6.46 7.16
CA ASN A 59 1.66 6.08 6.76
C ASN A 59 2.11 4.82 7.52
N LYS A 60 1.87 4.78 8.84
CA LYS A 60 2.14 3.59 9.66
C LYS A 60 1.27 2.40 9.23
N ALA A 61 0.02 2.62 8.84
CA ALA A 61 -0.84 1.56 8.33
C ALA A 61 -0.32 0.96 7.02
N PHE A 62 0.19 1.80 6.12
CA PHE A 62 0.84 1.34 4.90
C PHE A 62 2.08 0.48 5.20
N ILE A 63 2.94 0.90 6.13
CA ILE A 63 4.10 0.09 6.58
C ILE A 63 3.64 -1.24 7.18
N ARG A 64 2.65 -1.22 8.10
CA ARG A 64 2.11 -2.44 8.72
C ARG A 64 1.50 -3.41 7.72
N SER A 65 1.02 -2.92 6.58
CA SER A 65 0.51 -3.77 5.50
C SER A 65 1.62 -4.48 4.71
N GLY A 66 2.90 -4.23 4.99
CA GLY A 66 4.01 -4.67 4.15
C GLY A 66 4.20 -3.80 2.91
N CYS A 67 3.71 -2.55 2.94
CA CYS A 67 3.79 -1.60 1.83
C CYS A 67 3.13 -2.10 0.53
N VAL A 68 2.09 -2.94 0.64
CA VAL A 68 1.35 -3.49 -0.52
C VAL A 68 -0.12 -3.06 -0.55
N ALA A 69 -0.65 -2.50 0.55
CA ALA A 69 -2.02 -2.01 0.54
C ALA A 69 -2.17 -0.85 -0.46
N PRO A 70 -3.25 -0.82 -1.26
CA PRO A 70 -3.55 0.34 -2.09
C PRO A 70 -3.83 1.54 -1.17
N ALA A 71 -2.92 2.51 -1.16
CA ALA A 71 -2.98 3.68 -0.31
C ALA A 71 -2.81 4.97 -1.11
N ARG A 72 -3.57 5.99 -0.73
CA ARG A 72 -3.53 7.37 -1.25
C ARG A 72 -3.62 8.32 -0.06
N ILE A 73 -2.47 8.51 0.58
CA ILE A 73 -2.30 9.34 1.77
C ILE A 73 -2.16 10.79 1.31
N CYS A 74 -3.13 11.61 1.69
CA CYS A 74 -3.16 13.02 1.30
C CYS A 74 -2.51 13.87 2.39
N ALA A 75 -1.41 14.55 2.04
CA ALA A 75 -0.80 15.57 2.89
C ALA A 75 -1.74 16.78 3.03
N GLN A 76 -1.86 17.34 4.24
CA GLN A 76 -2.79 18.45 4.53
C GLN A 76 -2.08 19.65 5.15
N THR A 77 -0.99 19.44 5.87
CA THR A 77 -0.20 20.50 6.50
C THR A 77 1.12 20.71 5.76
N ALA A 78 1.75 21.87 5.97
CA ALA A 78 3.09 22.12 5.43
C ALA A 78 4.11 21.06 5.90
N GLN A 79 3.96 20.57 7.13
CA GLN A 79 4.81 19.51 7.67
C GLN A 79 4.53 18.14 7.03
N ASP A 80 3.26 17.83 6.72
CA ASP A 80 2.92 16.61 5.98
C ASP A 80 3.59 16.61 4.60
N TYR A 81 3.54 17.74 3.89
CA TYR A 81 4.21 17.89 2.60
C TYR A 81 5.74 17.74 2.73
N ALA A 82 6.35 18.37 3.73
CA ALA A 82 7.78 18.24 3.98
C ALA A 82 8.20 16.77 4.22
N LEU A 83 7.41 16.02 4.99
CA LEU A 83 7.66 14.60 5.22
C LEU A 83 7.45 13.76 3.95
N ALA A 84 6.36 14.00 3.20
CA ALA A 84 6.06 13.30 1.96
C ALA A 84 7.15 13.50 0.90
N ASP A 85 7.61 14.74 0.72
CA ASP A 85 8.65 15.11 -0.24
C ASP A 85 9.99 14.47 0.15
N LEU A 86 10.38 14.56 1.43
CA LEU A 86 11.62 13.95 1.91
C LEU A 86 11.59 12.42 1.72
N LEU A 87 10.49 11.77 2.08
CA LEU A 87 10.34 10.32 1.90
C LEU A 87 10.39 9.90 0.42
N THR A 88 9.80 10.71 -0.46
CA THR A 88 9.88 10.49 -1.91
C THR A 88 11.34 10.54 -2.37
N MET A 89 12.09 11.56 -1.95
CA MET A 89 13.50 11.69 -2.30
C MET A 89 14.37 10.56 -1.72
N MET A 90 14.18 10.20 -0.45
CA MET A 90 14.94 9.15 0.22
C MET A 90 14.72 7.80 -0.45
N THR A 91 13.47 7.43 -0.75
CA THR A 91 13.18 6.17 -1.44
C THR A 91 13.72 6.14 -2.87
N MET A 92 13.68 7.27 -3.58
CA MET A 92 14.31 7.39 -4.90
C MET A 92 15.83 7.18 -4.84
N ASN A 93 16.51 7.68 -3.81
CA ASN A 93 17.95 7.45 -3.60
C ASN A 93 18.29 5.98 -3.34
N GLU A 94 17.35 5.22 -2.77
CA GLU A 94 17.45 3.76 -2.61
C GLU A 94 17.13 2.97 -3.90
N GLY A 95 16.92 3.67 -5.03
CA GLY A 95 16.62 3.06 -6.33
C GLY A 95 15.16 2.63 -6.49
N MET A 96 14.26 3.11 -5.63
CA MET A 96 12.82 2.84 -5.73
C MET A 96 12.14 3.85 -6.67
N ALA A 97 11.09 3.41 -7.37
CA ALA A 97 10.30 4.32 -8.20
C ALA A 97 9.49 5.28 -7.31
N SER A 98 9.28 6.53 -7.77
CA SER A 98 8.44 7.51 -7.07
C SER A 98 6.98 7.07 -6.91
N THR A 99 6.54 6.05 -7.66
CA THR A 99 5.21 5.43 -7.53
C THR A 99 5.12 4.44 -6.36
N PHE A 100 6.22 4.14 -5.68
CA PHE A 100 6.21 3.27 -4.50
C PHE A 100 5.58 3.94 -3.28
N VAL A 101 5.87 5.23 -3.06
CA VAL A 101 5.35 5.93 -1.88
C VAL A 101 3.83 6.10 -1.99
N PRO A 102 3.09 6.02 -0.87
CA PRO A 102 1.64 5.96 -0.88
C PRO A 102 0.98 7.35 -1.00
N PHE A 103 1.70 8.38 -1.45
CA PHE A 103 1.23 9.77 -1.36
C PHE A 103 0.37 10.17 -2.56
N GLY A 104 -0.74 10.83 -2.29
CA GLY A 104 -1.60 11.42 -3.30
C GLY A 104 -2.99 11.72 -2.77
N CYS A 105 -3.56 12.83 -3.22
CA CYS A 105 -4.93 13.23 -2.88
C CYS A 105 -5.92 12.72 -3.94
N GLN A 106 -7.19 12.58 -3.53
CA GLN A 106 -8.31 12.43 -4.46
C GLN A 106 -8.80 13.82 -4.86
N ASN A 107 -9.23 13.95 -6.11
CA ASN A 107 -9.69 15.20 -6.72
C ASN A 107 -11.16 15.45 -6.40
#